data_AF-A0A961PCC2-F1
#
_entry.id   AF-A0A961PCC2-F1
#
_cell.length_a   1.000
_cell.length_b   1.000
_cell.length_c   1.000
_cell.angle_alpha   90.00
_cell.angle_beta   90.00
_cell.angle_gamma   90.00
#
_symmetry.space_group_name_H-M   'P 1'
#
loop_
_entity.id
_entity.type
_entity.pdbx_description
1 polymer ?
#
loop_
_entity_poly.entity_id
_entity_poly.type
_entity_poly.pdbx_seq_one_letter_code
_entity_poly.pdbx_strand_id
1 'polypeptide(L)' 'RRWRGALLPKRAHVRIEVLEPEKRPVMADADGRPAGQVLAVEVETAADIAHRVLFDPGHGLEERLIREQFV' A
#
# COMPACT_ATOMS: atom_id res chain seq x y z
N ARG A 1 -18.92 5.36 4.29
CA ARG A 1 -17.50 4.91 4.31
C ARG A 1 -17.02 5.05 5.75
N ARG A 2 -16.99 3.96 6.53
CA ARG A 2 -16.77 3.96 8.00
C ARG A 2 -15.56 3.13 8.43
N TRP A 3 -14.75 2.68 7.48
CA TRP A 3 -13.59 1.86 7.80
C TRP A 3 -12.43 2.75 8.24
N ARG A 4 -11.85 2.45 9.41
CA ARG A 4 -10.76 3.22 10.02
C ARG A 4 -9.36 2.71 9.61
N GLY A 5 -9.29 1.85 8.59
CA GLY A 5 -8.08 1.10 8.28
C GLY A 5 -7.80 0.01 9.31
N ALA A 6 -6.76 -0.78 9.04
CA ALA A 6 -6.25 -1.80 9.95
C ALA A 6 -4.72 -1.84 9.85
N LEU A 7 -4.04 -2.02 10.99
CA LEU A 7 -2.63 -2.35 11.02
C LEU A 7 -2.50 -3.87 10.99
N LEU A 8 -1.75 -4.37 10.03
CA LEU A 8 -1.50 -5.80 9.86
C LEU A 8 0.00 -6.08 10.07
N PRO A 9 0.37 -7.29 10.52
CA PRO A 9 1.76 -7.71 10.54
C PRO A 9 2.38 -7.60 9.13
N LYS A 10 3.65 -7.21 9.03
CA LYS A 10 4.39 -7.10 7.75
C LYS A 10 4.31 -8.36 6.88
N ARG A 11 4.19 -9.53 7.51
CA ARG A 11 4.13 -10.84 6.84
C ARG A 11 2.71 -11.25 6.42
N ALA A 12 1.71 -10.39 6.63
CA ALA A 12 0.34 -10.70 6.25
C ALA A 12 0.22 -10.75 4.71
N HIS A 13 -0.54 -11.72 4.24
CA HIS A 13 -1.01 -11.78 2.86
C HIS A 13 -2.47 -11.31 2.85
N VAL A 14 -2.76 -10.27 2.09
CA VAL A 14 -4.10 -9.68 2.00
C VAL A 14 -4.64 -9.95 0.60
N ARG A 15 -5.83 -10.55 0.54
CA ARG A 15 -6.57 -10.75 -0.71
C ARG A 15 -7.86 -9.95 -0.68
N ILE A 16 -8.09 -9.18 -1.74
CA ILE A 16 -9.32 -8.41 -1.97
C ILE A 16 -10.00 -9.01 -3.18
N GLU A 17 -11.24 -9.47 -3.02
CA GLU A 17 -12.03 -10.06 -4.10
C GLU A 17 -13.11 -9.10 -4.59
N VAL A 18 -13.30 -9.02 -5.90
CA VAL A 18 -14.34 -8.20 -6.52
C VAL A 18 -15.61 -9.03 -6.65
N LEU A 19 -16.61 -8.69 -5.84
CA LEU A 19 -17.92 -9.33 -5.91
C LEU A 19 -18.73 -8.79 -7.10
N GLU A 20 -19.42 -9.68 -7.82
CA GLU A 20 -20.24 -9.37 -9.00
C GLU A 20 -19.49 -8.48 -10.04
N PRO A 21 -18.31 -8.89 -10.54
CA PRO A 21 -17.45 -8.05 -11.37
C PRO A 21 -18.10 -7.59 -12.69
N GLU A 22 -19.01 -8.40 -13.24
CA GLU A 22 -19.76 -8.03 -14.45
C GLU A 22 -20.74 -6.88 -14.21
N LYS A 23 -21.32 -6.81 -13.01
CA LYS A 23 -22.28 -5.78 -12.62
C LYS A 23 -21.60 -4.53 -12.09
N ARG A 24 -20.46 -4.71 -11.41
CA ARG A 24 -19.66 -3.63 -10.84
C ARG A 24 -18.16 -3.90 -11.04
N PRO A 25 -17.62 -3.58 -12.22
CA PRO A 25 -16.21 -3.74 -12.48
C PRO A 25 -15.38 -2.81 -11.56
N VAL A 26 -14.23 -3.31 -11.12
CA VAL A 26 -13.28 -2.57 -10.27
C VAL A 26 -11.95 -2.47 -10.99
N MET A 27 -11.41 -1.25 -11.03
CA MET A 27 -10.09 -0.96 -11.57
C MET A 27 -9.04 -1.03 -10.45
N ALA A 28 -7.85 -1.54 -10.75
CA ALA A 28 -6.70 -1.49 -9.87
C ALA A 28 -5.51 -0.76 -10.50
N ASP A 29 -4.77 -0.03 -9.68
CA ASP A 29 -3.54 0.68 -10.03
C ASP A 29 -2.56 0.58 -8.85
N ALA A 30 -1.28 0.41 -9.15
CA ALA A 30 -0.20 0.42 -8.16
C ALA A 30 0.98 1.23 -8.70
N ASP A 31 1.44 2.22 -7.95
CA ASP A 31 2.55 3.11 -8.31
C ASP A 31 2.42 3.74 -9.72
N GLY A 32 1.19 4.10 -10.13
CA GLY A 32 0.91 4.66 -11.45
C GLY A 32 0.98 3.64 -12.59
N ARG A 33 1.02 2.34 -12.27
CA ARG A 33 0.94 1.25 -13.24
C ARG A 33 -0.47 0.64 -13.17
N PRO A 34 -1.29 0.87 -14.21
CA PRO A 34 -2.65 0.35 -14.22
C PRO A 34 -2.65 -1.16 -14.47
N ALA A 35 -3.40 -1.90 -13.66
CA ALA A 35 -3.65 -3.33 -13.84
C ALA A 35 -4.98 -3.63 -14.54
N GLY A 36 -5.77 -2.60 -14.86
CA GLY A 36 -7.05 -2.73 -15.55
C GLY A 36 -8.18 -3.18 -14.64
N GLN A 37 -9.22 -3.79 -15.24
CA GLN A 37 -10.31 -4.42 -14.50
C GLN A 37 -9.82 -5.72 -13.88
N VAL A 38 -9.99 -5.88 -12.56
CA VAL A 38 -9.48 -7.04 -11.82
C VAL A 38 -10.61 -7.86 -11.22
N LEU A 39 -10.37 -9.15 -11.05
CA LEU A 39 -11.25 -10.05 -10.29
C LEU A 39 -10.82 -10.14 -8.81
N ALA A 40 -9.51 -10.00 -8.56
CA ALA A 40 -8.95 -9.96 -7.23
C ALA A 40 -7.62 -9.19 -7.22
N VAL A 41 -7.21 -8.76 -6.03
CA VAL A 41 -5.89 -8.16 -5.76
C VAL A 41 -5.26 -8.92 -4.61
N GLU A 42 -4.01 -9.34 -4.78
CA GLU A 42 -3.19 -9.93 -3.73
C GLU A 42 -2.07 -8.97 -3.36
N VAL A 43 -1.89 -8.77 -2.05
CA VAL A 43 -0.91 -7.86 -1.49
C VAL A 43 -0.07 -8.63 -0.48
N GLU A 44 1.24 -8.62 -0.69
CA GLU A 44 2.23 -9.23 0.19
C GLU A 44 3.53 -8.43 0.18
N THR A 45 4.39 -8.68 1.17
CA THR A 45 5.72 -8.08 1.21
C THR A 45 6.72 -8.93 0.44
N ALA A 46 7.33 -8.36 -0.61
CA ALA A 46 8.53 -8.93 -1.23
C ALA A 46 9.72 -8.84 -0.26
N ALA A 47 10.15 -9.99 0.30
CA ALA A 47 11.17 -10.05 1.34
C ALA A 47 12.61 -9.95 0.81
N ASP A 48 12.78 -10.18 -0.49
CA ASP A 48 14.05 -10.17 -1.23
C ASP A 48 14.40 -8.79 -1.81
N ILE A 49 13.44 -7.85 -1.81
CA ILE A 49 13.64 -6.48 -2.28
C ILE A 49 14.02 -5.58 -1.10
N ALA A 50 15.19 -4.95 -1.18
CA ALA A 50 15.65 -3.95 -0.23
C ALA A 50 16.20 -2.72 -0.95
N HIS A 51 15.82 -1.54 -0.46
CA HIS A 51 16.34 -0.27 -0.95
C HIS A 51 17.19 0.40 0.13
N ARG A 52 18.33 0.97 -0.27
CA ARG A 52 19.13 1.84 0.60
C ARG A 52 18.79 3.28 0.28
N VAL A 53 18.12 3.94 1.22
CA VAL A 53 17.80 5.37 1.13
C VAL A 53 18.82 6.13 1.96
N LEU A 54 19.40 7.19 1.38
CA LEU A 54 20.36 8.06 2.04
C LEU A 54 19.66 9.34 2.50
N PHE A 55 20.08 9.83 3.66
CA PHE A 55 19.57 11.06 4.26
C PHE A 55 20.74 11.93 4.68
N ASP A 56 20.57 13.24 4.57
CA ASP A 56 21.51 14.18 5.14
C ASP A 56 21.41 14.16 6.67
N PRO A 57 22.53 14.40 7.39
CA PRO A 57 22.50 14.57 8.84
C PRO A 57 21.47 15.63 9.25
N GLY A 58 20.61 15.30 10.22
CA GLY A 58 19.52 16.18 10.67
C GLY A 58 18.31 16.28 9.73
N HIS A 59 18.24 15.45 8.67
CA HIS A 59 17.13 15.45 7.70
C HIS A 59 16.67 14.01 7.41
N GLY A 60 16.60 13.19 8.46
CA GLY A 60 16.17 11.80 8.36
C GLY A 60 14.66 11.62 8.16
N LEU A 61 14.26 10.42 7.75
CA LEU A 61 12.84 10.07 7.58
C LEU A 61 12.03 10.24 8.87
N GLU A 62 12.61 9.90 10.02
CA GLU A 62 11.97 10.03 11.33
C GLU A 62 11.57 11.48 11.62
N GLU A 63 12.46 12.44 11.34
CA GLU A 63 12.18 13.85 11.55
C GLU A 63 11.10 14.38 10.60
N ARG A 64 11.12 13.94 9.33
CA ARG A 64 10.04 14.24 8.37
C ARG A 64 8.70 13.66 8.83
N LEU A 65 8.68 12.40 9.26
CA LEU A 65 7.47 11.71 9.68
C LEU A 65 6.81 12.43 10.86
N ILE A 66 7.63 12.84 11.86
CA ILE A 66 7.14 13.59 13.02
C ILE A 66 6.53 14.93 12.60
N ARG A 67 7.21 15.69 11.73
CA ARG A 67 6.72 16.99 11.27
C ARG A 67 5.44 16.89 10.43
N GLU A 68 5.35 15.90 9.53
CA GLU A 68 4.21 15.79 8.61
C GLU A 68 2.94 15.23 9.29
N GLN A 69 3.10 14.42 10.34
CA GLN A 69 1.99 13.65 10.92
C GLN A 69 1.47 14.20 12.25
N PHE A 70 2.25 15.06 12.95
CA PHE A 70 1.91 15.53 14.31
C PHE A 70 2.05 17.05 14.55
N VAL A 71 2.48 17.85 13.56
CA VAL A 71 2.59 19.32 13.63
C VAL A 71 1.75 19.94 12.52
#